data_AF-A0A0C2C1F2-F1
#
_entry.id   AF-A0A0C2C1F2-F1
#
_cell.length_a   1.000
_cell.length_b   1.000
_cell.length_c   1.000
_cell.angle_alpha   90.00
_cell.angle_beta   90.00
_cell.angle_gamma   90.00
#
_symmetry.space_group_name_H-M   'P 1'
#
loop_
_entity.id
_entity.type
_entity.pdbx_description
1 polymer ?
#
loop_
_entity_poly.entity_id
_entity_poly.type
_entity_poly.pdbx_seq_one_letter_code
_entity_poly.pdbx_strand_id
1 'polypeptide(L)'
;MLLSYLRSHLPLAPEEFVQAVAEQLSSDEQLSNIGKHLGIDVLIRTAEHPPSSASIADAFRALLAVIGEQRAKVLVIDVIIPQLIDVDFADVFPLRQPLAVLTDLLVNEGAKEVEPRILRSAGTVSAQPVYVVGIYKDKSELVGQSAGETLEIATDMAAREGLLRLWGITADRVFFFGRKAAEAPLDNSSKVNYSLKDRCKPSTDLSLEPVAEVEPLNVVEVAMRYRERVEAVVGKSYTKRLRYALAP
;
A
#
# COMPACT_ATOMS: atom_id res chain seq x y z
N MET A 1 8.43 17.56 -11.29
CA MET A 1 6.97 17.84 -11.37
C MET A 1 6.15 16.86 -10.55
N LEU A 2 6.18 15.54 -10.85
CA LEU A 2 5.40 14.53 -10.09
C LEU A 2 5.68 14.62 -8.58
N LEU A 3 6.95 14.64 -8.18
CA LEU A 3 7.33 14.82 -6.77
C LEU A 3 6.79 16.10 -6.15
N SER A 4 6.86 17.23 -6.86
CA SER A 4 6.31 18.51 -6.39
C SER A 4 4.80 18.40 -6.15
N TYR A 5 4.07 17.81 -7.09
CA TYR A 5 2.63 17.57 -6.95
C TYR A 5 2.33 16.66 -5.75
N LEU A 6 3.05 15.55 -5.58
CA LEU A 6 2.83 14.65 -4.46
C LEU A 6 3.20 15.31 -3.12
N ARG A 7 4.29 16.07 -3.03
CA ARG A 7 4.68 16.80 -1.80
C ARG A 7 3.65 17.85 -1.40
N SER A 8 3.06 18.58 -2.36
CA SER A 8 1.98 19.52 -2.05
C SER A 8 0.72 18.82 -1.56
N HIS A 9 0.42 17.64 -2.13
CA HIS A 9 -0.75 16.85 -1.80
C HIS A 9 -0.55 15.84 -0.68
N LEU A 10 0.65 15.62 -0.17
CA LEU A 10 0.99 14.68 0.92
C LEU A 10 2.05 15.29 1.85
N PRO A 11 1.76 16.42 2.52
CA PRO A 11 2.77 17.14 3.32
C PRO A 11 3.18 16.41 4.61
N LEU A 12 2.37 15.45 5.08
CA LEU A 12 2.62 14.68 6.30
C LEU A 12 3.30 13.33 6.02
N ALA A 13 3.34 12.90 4.75
CA ALA A 13 4.00 11.67 4.36
C ALA A 13 5.53 11.87 4.34
N PRO A 14 6.32 10.86 4.70
CA PRO A 14 7.76 10.93 4.59
C PRO A 14 8.19 10.98 3.12
N GLU A 15 9.39 11.50 2.88
CA GLU A 15 9.92 11.65 1.52
C GLU A 15 10.06 10.29 0.82
N GLU A 16 10.45 9.24 1.54
CA GLU A 16 10.61 7.90 0.97
C GLU A 16 9.29 7.34 0.42
N PHE A 17 8.18 7.60 1.12
CA PHE A 17 6.84 7.22 0.66
C PHE A 17 6.44 7.98 -0.60
N VAL A 18 6.67 9.29 -0.62
CA VAL A 18 6.37 10.15 -1.79
C VAL A 18 7.18 9.71 -3.01
N GLN A 19 8.44 9.33 -2.82
CA GLN A 19 9.29 8.78 -3.87
C GLN A 19 8.76 7.45 -4.39
N ALA A 20 8.39 6.51 -3.51
CA ALA A 20 7.81 5.23 -3.91
C ALA A 20 6.54 5.40 -4.75
N VAL A 21 5.64 6.31 -4.38
CA VAL A 21 4.45 6.63 -5.18
C VAL A 21 4.84 7.21 -6.55
N ALA A 22 5.82 8.11 -6.60
CA ALA A 22 6.28 8.69 -7.86
C ALA A 22 6.93 7.64 -8.78
N GLU A 23 7.70 6.71 -8.21
CA GLU A 23 8.34 5.60 -8.91
C GLU A 23 7.30 4.65 -9.49
N GLN A 24 6.26 4.28 -8.72
CA GLN A 24 5.17 3.45 -9.24
C GLN A 24 4.44 4.11 -10.41
N LEU A 25 4.11 5.40 -10.30
CA LEU A 25 3.47 6.16 -11.38
C LEU A 25 4.33 6.31 -12.64
N SER A 26 5.65 6.22 -12.50
CA SER A 26 6.62 6.35 -13.59
C SER A 26 7.32 5.04 -13.97
N SER A 27 6.82 3.92 -13.45
CA SER A 27 7.29 2.57 -13.74
C SER A 27 7.10 2.21 -15.20
N ASP A 28 7.96 1.32 -15.72
CA ASP A 28 7.87 0.85 -17.10
C ASP A 28 6.50 0.21 -17.38
N GLU A 29 5.96 -0.52 -16.42
CA GLU A 29 4.63 -1.14 -16.53
C GLU A 29 3.54 -0.09 -16.69
N GLN A 30 3.51 0.91 -15.81
CA GLN A 30 2.50 1.97 -15.85
C GLN A 30 2.63 2.82 -17.12
N LEU A 31 3.84 3.24 -17.48
CA LEU A 31 4.08 4.04 -18.69
C LEU A 31 3.78 3.25 -19.97
N SER A 32 4.10 1.95 -19.99
CA SER A 32 3.73 1.07 -21.09
C SER A 32 2.22 0.94 -21.23
N ASN A 33 1.49 0.75 -20.11
CA ASN A 33 0.05 0.66 -20.11
C ASN A 33 -0.61 1.93 -20.64
N ILE A 34 -0.19 3.10 -20.14
CA ILE A 34 -0.61 4.41 -20.65
C ILE A 34 -0.29 4.53 -22.15
N GLY A 35 0.93 4.16 -22.55
CA GLY A 35 1.40 4.25 -23.94
C GLY A 35 0.53 3.43 -24.89
N LYS A 36 0.13 2.21 -24.51
CA LYS A 36 -0.81 1.37 -25.27
C LYS A 36 -2.17 2.04 -25.43
N HIS A 37 -2.71 2.63 -24.36
CA HIS A 37 -3.98 3.37 -24.43
C HIS A 37 -3.92 4.63 -25.30
N LEU A 38 -2.74 5.20 -25.49
CA LEU A 38 -2.50 6.32 -26.41
C LEU A 38 -2.12 5.86 -27.84
N GLY A 39 -2.03 4.56 -28.09
CA GLY A 39 -1.68 3.98 -29.40
C GLY A 39 -0.19 4.06 -29.76
N ILE A 40 0.70 4.24 -28.78
CA ILE A 40 2.15 4.26 -29.00
C ILE A 40 2.65 2.90 -29.51
N ASP A 41 2.04 1.81 -29.05
CA ASP A 41 2.33 0.45 -29.48
C ASP A 41 2.11 0.22 -30.99
N VAL A 42 1.21 0.99 -31.62
CA VAL A 42 0.95 0.93 -33.08
C VAL A 42 1.87 1.88 -33.86
N LEU A 43 2.32 2.97 -33.23
CA LEU A 43 3.10 4.02 -33.89
C LEU A 43 4.62 3.80 -33.75
N ILE A 44 5.06 3.09 -32.72
CA ILE A 44 6.46 2.85 -32.42
C ILE A 44 7.14 2.06 -33.55
N ARG A 45 8.29 2.55 -34.00
CA ARG A 45 9.12 1.87 -34.99
C ARG A 45 10.17 1.02 -34.29
N THR A 46 9.78 -0.18 -33.89
CA THR A 46 10.67 -1.18 -33.30
C THR A 46 10.77 -2.43 -34.19
N ALA A 47 11.83 -3.21 -34.00
CA ALA A 47 11.98 -4.53 -34.63
C ALA A 47 11.14 -5.61 -33.92
N GLU A 48 10.68 -5.35 -32.69
CA GLU A 48 9.92 -6.27 -31.85
C GLU A 48 8.42 -6.29 -32.22
N HIS A 49 7.81 -7.47 -32.33
CA HIS A 49 6.37 -7.60 -32.52
C HIS A 49 5.78 -8.76 -31.70
N PRO A 50 4.87 -8.49 -30.75
CA PRO A 50 4.46 -7.17 -30.26
C PRO A 50 5.60 -6.43 -29.55
N PRO A 51 5.60 -5.08 -29.49
CA PRO A 51 6.63 -4.31 -28.77
C PRO A 51 6.68 -4.69 -27.28
N SER A 52 7.88 -4.79 -26.71
CA SER A 52 8.07 -4.99 -25.27
C SER A 52 7.54 -3.81 -24.44
N SER A 53 7.21 -4.07 -23.17
CA SER A 53 6.76 -3.02 -22.25
C SER A 53 7.80 -1.91 -22.08
N ALA A 54 9.06 -2.30 -21.93
CA ALA A 54 10.21 -1.38 -21.86
C ALA A 54 10.29 -0.48 -23.12
N SER A 55 10.18 -1.06 -24.32
CA SER A 55 10.21 -0.28 -25.57
C SER A 55 9.11 0.77 -25.65
N ILE A 56 7.89 0.42 -25.22
CA ILE A 56 6.75 1.37 -25.21
C ILE A 56 6.97 2.46 -24.16
N ALA A 57 7.44 2.10 -22.96
CA ALA A 57 7.75 3.06 -21.90
C ALA A 57 8.83 4.05 -22.34
N ASP A 58 9.88 3.58 -22.99
CA ASP A 58 10.95 4.43 -23.52
C ASP A 58 10.47 5.33 -24.65
N ALA A 59 9.60 4.85 -25.53
CA ALA A 59 8.96 5.68 -26.54
C ALA A 59 8.08 6.77 -25.91
N PHE A 60 7.35 6.46 -24.84
CA PHE A 60 6.56 7.44 -24.10
C PHE A 60 7.46 8.49 -23.41
N ARG A 61 8.58 8.08 -22.81
CA ARG A 61 9.59 9.00 -22.23
C ARG A 61 10.22 9.89 -23.31
N ALA A 62 10.54 9.33 -24.46
CA ALA A 62 11.07 10.08 -25.60
C ALA A 62 10.06 11.11 -26.10
N LEU A 63 8.77 10.77 -26.14
CA LEU A 63 7.70 11.71 -26.48
C LEU A 63 7.66 12.89 -25.50
N LEU A 64 7.70 12.61 -24.19
CA LEU A 64 7.75 13.65 -23.15
C LEU A 64 8.95 14.59 -23.32
N ALA A 65 10.12 14.06 -23.70
CA ALA A 65 11.33 14.85 -23.91
C ALA A 65 11.23 15.78 -25.14
N VAL A 66 10.51 15.37 -26.20
CA VAL A 66 10.47 16.11 -27.49
C VAL A 66 9.38 17.19 -27.53
N ILE A 67 8.23 16.99 -26.86
CA ILE A 67 7.08 17.91 -26.96
C ILE A 67 7.29 19.27 -26.26
N GLY A 68 8.38 19.42 -25.51
CA GLY A 68 8.73 20.63 -24.77
C GLY A 68 8.08 20.69 -23.38
N GLU A 69 8.71 21.43 -22.47
CA GLU A 69 8.41 21.42 -21.03
C GLU A 69 6.94 21.73 -20.69
N GLN A 70 6.36 22.77 -21.30
CA GLN A 70 4.97 23.18 -21.01
C GLN A 70 3.95 22.13 -21.46
N ARG A 71 4.17 21.49 -22.61
CA ARG A 71 3.27 20.42 -23.11
C ARG A 71 3.47 19.13 -22.34
N ALA A 72 4.70 18.80 -21.98
CA ALA A 72 5.01 17.69 -21.10
C ALA A 72 4.33 17.86 -19.73
N LYS A 73 4.34 19.06 -19.16
CA LYS A 73 3.64 19.40 -17.92
C LYS A 73 2.15 19.08 -18.00
N VAL A 74 1.48 19.51 -19.07
CA VAL A 74 0.06 19.23 -19.30
C VAL A 74 -0.18 17.73 -19.47
N LEU A 75 0.63 17.04 -20.26
CA LEU A 75 0.50 15.59 -20.46
C LEU A 75 0.65 14.80 -19.15
N VAL A 76 1.60 15.19 -18.31
CA VAL A 76 1.80 14.57 -16.98
C VAL A 76 0.56 14.77 -16.10
N ILE A 77 -0.03 15.99 -16.07
CA ILE A 77 -1.21 16.30 -15.26
C ILE A 77 -2.45 15.55 -15.72
N ASP A 78 -2.65 15.47 -17.03
CA ASP A 78 -3.88 14.94 -17.60
C ASP A 78 -3.84 13.43 -17.79
N VAL A 79 -2.65 12.82 -17.83
CA VAL A 79 -2.49 11.39 -18.15
C VAL A 79 -1.83 10.58 -17.04
N ILE A 80 -0.72 11.07 -16.45
CA ILE A 80 0.03 10.30 -15.44
C ILE A 80 -0.55 10.51 -14.04
N ILE A 81 -0.77 11.75 -13.62
CA ILE A 81 -1.30 12.06 -12.28
C ILE A 81 -2.65 11.36 -11.99
N PRO A 82 -3.61 11.25 -12.93
CA PRO A 82 -4.87 10.57 -12.67
C PRO A 82 -4.72 9.09 -12.35
N GLN A 83 -3.62 8.44 -12.77
CA GLN A 83 -3.34 7.04 -12.42
C GLN A 83 -3.10 6.85 -10.92
N LEU A 84 -2.89 7.93 -10.16
CA LEU A 84 -2.81 7.92 -8.70
C LEU A 84 -4.07 7.33 -8.04
N ILE A 85 -5.22 7.38 -8.72
CA ILE A 85 -6.47 6.80 -8.23
C ILE A 85 -6.37 5.27 -8.09
N ASP A 86 -5.59 4.63 -8.97
CA ASP A 86 -5.42 3.18 -9.00
C ASP A 86 -4.21 2.71 -8.17
N VAL A 87 -3.51 3.63 -7.50
CA VAL A 87 -2.36 3.31 -6.65
C VAL A 87 -2.85 2.83 -5.28
N ASP A 88 -2.49 1.60 -4.92
CA ASP A 88 -2.69 1.09 -3.56
C ASP A 88 -1.60 1.64 -2.63
N PHE A 89 -1.92 2.72 -1.93
CA PHE A 89 -1.03 3.36 -0.97
C PHE A 89 -0.55 2.45 0.17
N ALA A 90 -1.29 1.38 0.51
CA ALA A 90 -0.87 0.46 1.56
C ALA A 90 0.29 -0.45 1.11
N ASP A 91 0.37 -0.70 -0.20
CA ASP A 91 1.33 -1.63 -0.81
C ASP A 91 2.49 -0.94 -1.52
N VAL A 92 2.36 0.34 -1.87
CA VAL A 92 3.45 1.13 -2.49
C VAL A 92 4.73 1.14 -1.65
N PHE A 93 4.59 1.16 -0.33
CA PHE A 93 5.70 1.30 0.60
C PHE A 93 5.63 0.24 1.71
N PRO A 94 5.91 -1.04 1.37
CA PRO A 94 5.66 -2.16 2.26
C PRO A 94 6.78 -2.31 3.29
N LEU A 95 6.75 -1.50 4.36
CA LEU A 95 7.72 -1.59 5.44
C LEU A 95 7.76 -2.99 6.07
N ARG A 96 8.97 -3.47 6.38
CA ARG A 96 9.24 -4.75 7.06
C ARG A 96 8.78 -4.77 8.51
N GLN A 97 8.85 -3.64 9.21
CA GLN A 97 8.42 -3.52 10.60
C GLN A 97 7.47 -2.32 10.80
N PRO A 98 6.25 -2.36 10.21
CA PRO A 98 5.35 -1.21 10.21
C PRO A 98 4.92 -0.80 11.62
N LEU A 99 4.74 -1.75 12.54
CA LEU A 99 4.38 -1.46 13.93
C LEU A 99 5.49 -0.70 14.67
N ALA A 100 6.76 -1.05 14.44
CA ALA A 100 7.89 -0.39 15.08
C ALA A 100 8.04 1.07 14.58
N VAL A 101 7.89 1.27 13.27
CA VAL A 101 7.89 2.61 12.66
C VAL A 101 6.75 3.46 13.20
N LEU A 102 5.52 2.92 13.22
CA LEU A 102 4.37 3.63 13.77
C LEU A 102 4.57 4.00 15.24
N THR A 103 5.11 3.06 16.03
CA THR A 103 5.39 3.30 17.46
C THR A 103 6.39 4.43 17.65
N ASP A 104 7.48 4.46 16.90
CA ASP A 104 8.48 5.52 17.00
C ASP A 104 7.90 6.89 16.61
N LEU A 105 7.10 6.96 15.54
CA LEU A 105 6.44 8.20 15.13
C LEU A 105 5.47 8.71 16.21
N LEU A 106 4.64 7.84 16.79
CA LEU A 106 3.69 8.22 17.83
C LEU A 106 4.37 8.61 19.14
N VAL A 107 5.47 7.93 19.52
CA VAL A 107 6.26 8.28 20.70
C VAL A 107 6.90 9.65 20.56
N ASN A 108 7.39 10.01 19.36
CA ASN A 108 7.89 11.36 19.09
C ASN A 108 6.79 12.44 19.18
N GLU A 109 5.53 12.07 18.91
CA GLU A 109 4.36 12.93 19.12
C GLU A 109 3.87 12.93 20.58
N GLY A 110 4.60 12.28 21.49
CA GLY A 110 4.33 12.27 22.94
C GLY A 110 3.50 11.08 23.45
N ALA A 111 3.27 10.04 22.64
CA ALA A 111 2.66 8.80 23.10
C ALA A 111 3.53 8.11 24.16
N LYS A 112 2.91 7.58 25.21
CA LYS A 112 3.62 6.82 26.26
C LYS A 112 3.62 5.32 25.95
N GLU A 113 2.51 4.83 25.41
CA GLU A 113 2.30 3.41 25.15
C GLU A 113 1.55 3.23 23.82
N VAL A 114 2.06 2.37 22.96
CA VAL A 114 1.43 1.94 21.71
C VAL A 114 1.30 0.42 21.77
N GLU A 115 0.08 -0.10 21.74
CA GLU A 115 -0.17 -1.53 21.89
C GLU A 115 -1.18 -2.07 20.86
N PRO A 116 -0.88 -3.19 20.19
CA PRO A 116 -1.86 -3.90 19.39
C PRO A 116 -2.80 -4.73 20.28
N ARG A 117 -4.10 -4.74 19.96
CA ARG A 117 -5.14 -5.50 20.66
C ARG A 117 -6.06 -6.20 19.66
N ILE A 118 -6.42 -7.44 19.97
CA ILE A 118 -7.42 -8.18 19.21
C ILE A 118 -8.80 -7.56 19.50
N LEU A 119 -9.46 -7.06 18.46
CA LEU A 119 -10.81 -6.52 18.53
C LEU A 119 -11.85 -7.61 18.29
N ARG A 120 -11.60 -8.46 17.29
CA ARG A 120 -12.49 -9.57 16.91
C ARG A 120 -11.66 -10.74 16.39
N SER A 121 -12.20 -11.94 16.52
CA SER A 121 -11.67 -13.13 15.86
C SER A 121 -12.80 -14.06 15.44
N ALA A 122 -12.60 -14.75 14.33
CA ALA A 122 -13.54 -15.74 13.81
C ALA A 122 -12.77 -16.92 13.22
N GLY A 123 -13.29 -18.13 13.41
CA GLY A 123 -12.73 -19.33 12.79
C GLY A 123 -11.27 -19.61 13.18
N THR A 124 -10.86 -19.31 14.41
CA THR A 124 -9.44 -19.41 14.86
C THR A 124 -8.81 -20.79 14.73
N VAL A 125 -9.63 -21.85 14.69
CA VAL A 125 -9.20 -23.26 14.52
C VAL A 125 -9.51 -23.78 13.10
N SER A 126 -10.10 -22.95 12.24
CA SER A 126 -10.42 -23.32 10.86
C SER A 126 -9.21 -23.14 9.94
N ALA A 127 -9.33 -23.62 8.69
CA ALA A 127 -8.32 -23.37 7.66
C ALA A 127 -8.25 -21.90 7.20
N GLN A 128 -9.28 -21.09 7.51
CA GLN A 128 -9.38 -19.69 7.11
C GLN A 128 -9.76 -18.81 8.32
N PRO A 129 -8.86 -18.69 9.31
CA PRO A 129 -9.07 -17.82 10.44
C PRO A 129 -9.08 -16.35 10.00
N VAL A 130 -9.84 -15.52 10.72
CA VAL A 130 -9.86 -14.07 10.54
C VAL A 130 -9.64 -13.41 11.89
N TYR A 131 -8.62 -12.58 11.98
CA TYR A 131 -8.32 -11.75 13.13
C TYR A 131 -8.49 -10.29 12.76
N VAL A 132 -9.15 -9.51 13.62
CA VAL A 132 -9.23 -8.06 13.50
C VAL A 132 -8.43 -7.46 14.65
N VAL A 133 -7.36 -6.74 14.32
CA VAL A 133 -6.46 -6.11 15.27
C VAL A 133 -6.60 -4.61 15.19
N GLY A 134 -6.63 -3.95 16.34
CA GLY A 134 -6.57 -2.51 16.48
C GLY A 134 -5.31 -2.09 17.24
N ILE A 135 -4.69 -1.00 16.84
CA ILE A 135 -3.54 -0.41 17.54
C ILE A 135 -4.04 0.76 18.36
N TYR A 136 -3.78 0.71 19.66
CA TYR A 136 -4.16 1.75 20.60
C TYR A 136 -2.97 2.59 21.01
N LYS A 137 -3.14 3.91 20.96
CA LYS A 137 -2.29 4.91 21.60
C LYS A 137 -2.84 5.21 22.99
N ASP A 138 -1.98 5.12 24.01
CA ASP A 138 -2.28 5.40 25.42
C ASP A 138 -3.59 4.72 25.90
N LYS A 139 -3.79 3.47 25.47
CA LYS A 139 -4.93 2.57 25.81
C LYS A 139 -6.32 3.05 25.40
N SER A 140 -6.44 4.22 24.78
CA SER A 140 -7.71 4.94 24.64
C SER A 140 -8.03 5.29 23.20
N GLU A 141 -7.04 5.75 22.44
CA GLU A 141 -7.21 6.19 21.06
C GLU A 141 -6.86 5.05 20.09
N LEU A 142 -7.80 4.69 19.21
CA LEU A 142 -7.55 3.72 18.14
C LEU A 142 -6.88 4.44 16.96
N VAL A 143 -5.60 4.18 16.74
CA VAL A 143 -4.80 4.84 15.69
C VAL A 143 -4.75 4.05 14.39
N GLY A 144 -4.92 2.73 14.46
CA GLY A 144 -4.88 1.84 13.31
C GLY A 144 -5.79 0.62 13.50
N GLN A 145 -6.41 0.12 12.44
CA GLN A 145 -7.21 -1.10 12.50
C GLN A 145 -7.20 -1.83 11.16
N SER A 146 -6.98 -3.16 11.20
CA SER A 146 -7.15 -3.99 10.02
C SER A 146 -7.47 -5.45 10.37
N ALA A 147 -7.80 -6.23 9.35
CA ALA A 147 -8.03 -7.66 9.44
C ALA A 147 -6.90 -8.45 8.76
N GLY A 148 -6.62 -9.65 9.25
CA GLY A 148 -5.63 -10.54 8.67
C GLY A 148 -5.88 -12.01 9.01
N GLU A 149 -5.23 -12.89 8.27
CA GLU A 149 -5.33 -14.35 8.43
C GLU A 149 -4.55 -14.86 9.64
N THR A 150 -3.45 -14.20 10.02
CA THR A 150 -2.73 -14.46 11.27
C THR A 150 -2.74 -13.22 12.15
N LEU A 151 -2.43 -13.38 13.44
CA LEU A 151 -2.29 -12.25 14.35
C LEU A 151 -1.16 -11.30 13.93
N GLU A 152 -0.05 -11.85 13.42
CA GLU A 152 1.09 -11.07 12.92
C GLU A 152 0.68 -10.24 11.71
N ILE A 153 0.08 -10.87 10.69
CA ILE A 153 -0.39 -10.18 9.48
C ILE A 153 -1.46 -9.13 9.82
N ALA A 154 -2.43 -9.45 10.68
CA ALA A 154 -3.44 -8.49 11.09
C ALA A 154 -2.84 -7.29 11.83
N THR A 155 -1.80 -7.51 12.64
CA THR A 155 -1.08 -6.45 13.35
C THR A 155 -0.30 -5.56 12.39
N ASP A 156 0.40 -6.15 11.41
CA ASP A 156 1.17 -5.40 10.42
C ASP A 156 0.25 -4.59 9.49
N MET A 157 -0.86 -5.19 9.05
CA MET A 157 -1.87 -4.49 8.25
C MET A 157 -2.52 -3.35 9.04
N ALA A 158 -2.79 -3.54 10.34
CA ALA A 158 -3.31 -2.48 11.21
C ALA A 158 -2.28 -1.35 11.39
N ALA A 159 -0.99 -1.68 11.45
CA ALA A 159 0.08 -0.70 11.58
C ALA A 159 0.27 0.11 10.28
N ARG A 160 0.20 -0.55 9.12
CA ARG A 160 0.21 0.13 7.81
C ARG A 160 -0.96 1.09 7.66
N GLU A 161 -2.16 0.65 8.02
CA GLU A 161 -3.35 1.51 8.01
C GLU A 161 -3.19 2.72 8.96
N GLY A 162 -2.62 2.50 10.15
CA GLY A 162 -2.31 3.58 11.08
C GLY A 162 -1.27 4.58 10.56
N LEU A 163 -0.23 4.11 9.86
CA LEU A 163 0.76 4.97 9.19
C LEU A 163 0.11 5.83 8.10
N LEU A 164 -0.73 5.24 7.25
CA LEU A 164 -1.47 5.99 6.24
C LEU A 164 -2.35 7.08 6.85
N ARG A 165 -3.06 6.76 7.93
CA ARG A 165 -3.86 7.74 8.68
C ARG A 165 -2.98 8.87 9.24
N LEU A 166 -1.82 8.55 9.83
CA LEU A 166 -0.86 9.53 10.34
C LEU A 166 -0.33 10.46 9.23
N TRP A 167 -0.13 9.93 8.02
CA TRP A 167 0.29 10.69 6.84
C TRP A 167 -0.86 11.43 6.15
N GLY A 168 -2.08 11.35 6.67
CA GLY A 168 -3.27 11.99 6.11
C GLY A 168 -3.72 11.37 4.78
N ILE A 169 -3.39 10.10 4.56
CA ILE A 169 -3.81 9.28 3.43
C ILE A 169 -5.00 8.45 3.91
N THR A 170 -6.17 9.06 3.80
CA THR A 170 -7.45 8.49 4.23
C THR A 170 -8.43 8.52 3.07
N ALA A 171 -9.52 7.76 3.16
CA ALA A 171 -10.51 7.66 2.08
C ALA A 171 -11.17 9.00 1.70
N ASP A 172 -11.15 10.00 2.59
CA ASP A 172 -11.64 11.36 2.37
C ASP A 172 -10.60 12.31 1.74
N ARG A 173 -9.36 11.85 1.50
CA ARG A 173 -8.30 12.66 0.89
C ARG A 173 -8.68 13.03 -0.54
N VAL A 174 -8.69 14.34 -0.83
CA VAL A 174 -8.98 14.87 -2.17
C VAL A 174 -7.69 15.25 -2.89
N PHE A 175 -7.42 14.57 -4.00
CA PHE A 175 -6.39 14.96 -4.96
C PHE A 175 -6.99 15.91 -6.00
N PHE A 176 -6.19 16.89 -6.45
CA PHE A 176 -6.62 17.82 -7.49
C PHE A 176 -6.18 17.28 -8.86
N PHE A 177 -7.10 17.22 -9.82
CA PHE A 177 -6.81 16.76 -11.17
C PHE A 177 -7.14 17.85 -12.21
N GLY A 178 -6.59 17.70 -13.42
CA GLY A 178 -6.82 18.62 -14.55
C GLY A 178 -6.45 20.07 -14.23
N ARG A 179 -7.34 21.01 -14.54
CA ARG A 179 -7.07 22.46 -14.37
C ARG A 179 -6.67 22.84 -12.94
N LYS A 180 -7.29 22.23 -11.92
CA LYS A 180 -6.95 22.50 -10.52
C LYS A 180 -5.52 22.10 -10.18
N ALA A 181 -5.02 21.01 -10.77
CA ALA A 181 -3.63 20.59 -10.61
C ALA A 181 -2.65 21.48 -11.39
N ALA A 182 -3.07 21.96 -12.57
CA ALA A 182 -2.26 22.84 -13.40
C ALA A 182 -2.07 24.24 -12.80
N GLU A 183 -3.12 24.76 -12.15
CA GLU A 183 -3.14 26.07 -11.48
C GLU A 183 -2.57 26.04 -10.07
N ALA A 184 -2.37 24.85 -9.49
CA ALA A 184 -1.79 24.71 -8.15
C ALA A 184 -0.34 25.27 -8.14
N PRO A 185 0.03 26.09 -7.14
CA PRO A 185 1.38 26.62 -7.02
C PRO A 185 2.35 25.51 -6.60
N LEU A 186 2.90 24.80 -7.59
CA LEU A 186 3.88 23.72 -7.39
C LEU A 186 5.25 24.24 -6.93
N ASP A 187 5.54 25.53 -7.13
CA ASP A 187 6.85 26.11 -6.79
C ASP A 187 7.13 26.08 -5.29
N ASN A 188 6.09 26.22 -4.45
CA ASN A 188 6.19 26.15 -2.98
C ASN A 188 6.42 24.73 -2.44
N SER A 189 6.26 23.70 -3.27
CA SER A 189 6.41 22.28 -2.92
C SER A 189 7.75 21.66 -3.29
N SER A 190 8.74 22.50 -3.64
CA SER A 190 10.11 22.05 -3.90
C SER A 190 10.84 21.54 -2.65
N LYS A 191 10.38 21.94 -1.45
CA LYS A 191 10.97 21.48 -0.19
C LYS A 191 10.68 19.99 0.00
N VAL A 192 11.74 19.24 0.26
CA VAL A 192 11.70 17.80 0.57
C VAL A 192 10.95 17.58 1.88
N ASN A 193 10.15 16.52 1.94
CA ASN A 193 9.48 16.12 3.18
C ASN A 193 10.51 15.58 4.20
N TYR A 194 10.06 15.29 5.43
CA TYR A 194 10.96 14.67 6.41
C TYR A 194 11.30 13.23 6.00
N SER A 195 12.48 12.76 6.39
CA SER A 195 12.88 11.35 6.22
C SER A 195 12.44 10.53 7.44
N LEU A 196 12.06 9.27 7.22
CA LEU A 196 11.82 8.32 8.32
C LEU A 196 13.07 8.09 9.16
N LYS A 197 14.27 8.15 8.56
CA LYS A 197 15.55 7.97 9.29
C LYS A 197 15.78 9.03 10.37
N ASP A 198 15.24 10.23 10.17
CA ASP A 198 15.40 11.34 11.11
C ASP A 198 14.44 11.24 12.29
N ARG A 199 13.32 10.51 12.14
CA ARG A 199 12.28 10.38 13.17
C ARG A 199 12.31 9.03 13.87
N CYS A 200 12.64 7.94 13.18
CA CYS A 200 12.69 6.62 13.80
C CYS A 200 13.99 6.41 14.59
N LYS A 201 13.96 5.48 15.55
CA LYS A 201 15.17 5.11 16.29
C LYS A 201 16.17 4.40 15.35
N PRO A 202 17.48 4.48 15.61
CA PRO A 202 18.49 3.79 14.80
C PRO A 202 18.34 2.26 14.78
N SER A 203 17.64 1.69 15.75
CA SER A 203 17.37 0.25 15.86
C SER A 203 16.19 -0.24 15.00
N THR A 204 15.38 0.68 14.48
CA THR A 204 14.13 0.35 13.78
C THR A 204 14.46 0.02 12.33
N ASP A 205 14.00 -1.15 11.87
CA ASP A 205 14.23 -1.60 10.50
C ASP A 205 13.31 -0.84 9.54
N LEU A 206 13.92 -0.02 8.67
CA LEU A 206 13.23 0.78 7.65
C LEU A 206 13.32 0.13 6.26
N SER A 207 13.81 -1.11 6.16
CA SER A 207 13.80 -1.84 4.90
C SER A 207 12.37 -2.18 4.46
N LEU A 208 12.21 -2.35 3.16
CA LEU A 208 10.96 -2.81 2.56
C LEU A 208 10.95 -4.34 2.52
N GLU A 209 9.77 -4.93 2.71
CA GLU A 209 9.55 -6.33 2.39
C GLU A 209 9.87 -6.55 0.91
N PRO A 210 10.62 -7.61 0.56
CA PRO A 210 10.78 -7.99 -0.82
C PRO A 210 9.38 -8.27 -1.38
N VAL A 211 9.09 -7.70 -2.56
CA VAL A 211 7.92 -8.11 -3.33
C VAL A 211 8.12 -9.59 -3.62
N ALA A 212 7.34 -10.44 -2.96
CA ALA A 212 7.40 -11.87 -3.20
C ALA A 212 7.09 -12.08 -4.69
N GLU A 213 8.05 -12.62 -5.44
CA GLU A 213 7.72 -13.21 -6.74
C GLU A 213 6.61 -14.22 -6.45
N VAL A 214 5.48 -14.08 -7.13
CA VAL A 214 4.37 -15.01 -6.99
C VAL A 214 4.85 -16.35 -7.52
N GLU A 215 5.50 -17.14 -6.67
CA GLU A 215 5.84 -18.51 -6.99
C GLU A 215 4.52 -19.23 -7.25
N PRO A 216 4.36 -19.86 -8.43
CA PRO A 216 3.12 -20.54 -8.76
C PRO A 216 2.84 -21.59 -7.68
N LEU A 217 1.62 -21.57 -7.15
CA LEU A 217 1.19 -22.43 -6.05
C LEU A 217 1.49 -23.91 -6.37
N ASN A 218 2.48 -24.49 -5.70
CA ASN A 218 2.80 -25.91 -5.86
C ASN A 218 1.73 -26.74 -5.12
N VAL A 219 0.68 -27.11 -5.84
CA VAL A 219 -0.48 -27.84 -5.32
C VAL A 219 -0.07 -29.12 -4.57
N VAL A 220 1.00 -29.78 -5.02
CA VAL A 220 1.52 -31.00 -4.39
C VAL A 220 2.15 -30.69 -3.03
N GLU A 221 2.95 -29.64 -2.95
CA GLU A 221 3.59 -29.22 -1.70
C GLU A 221 2.55 -28.75 -0.67
N VAL A 222 1.56 -27.96 -1.12
CA VAL A 222 0.44 -27.53 -0.28
C VAL A 222 -0.33 -28.73 0.25
N ALA A 223 -0.67 -29.70 -0.60
CA ALA A 223 -1.37 -30.93 -0.18
C ALA A 223 -0.56 -31.74 0.84
N MET A 224 0.77 -31.82 0.68
CA MET A 224 1.65 -32.54 1.61
C MET A 224 1.80 -31.83 2.97
N ARG A 225 1.83 -30.50 3.01
CA ARG A 225 1.84 -29.72 4.28
C ARG A 225 0.58 -29.94 5.13
N TYR A 226 -0.58 -30.09 4.49
CA TYR A 226 -1.84 -30.35 5.19
C TYR A 226 -2.07 -31.83 5.52
N ARG A 227 -1.40 -32.75 4.81
CA ARG A 227 -1.51 -34.19 5.05
C ARG A 227 -1.09 -34.62 6.45
N GLU A 228 -0.13 -33.93 7.06
CA GLU A 228 0.40 -34.26 8.39
C GLU A 228 -0.28 -33.49 9.53
N ARG A 229 -1.07 -32.45 9.23
CA ARG A 229 -1.73 -31.59 10.24
C ARG A 229 -3.22 -31.86 10.42
N VAL A 230 -3.88 -32.47 9.44
CA VAL A 230 -5.31 -32.77 9.53
C VAL A 230 -5.49 -34.18 10.10
N GLU A 231 -5.42 -34.31 11.42
CA GLU A 231 -6.04 -35.46 12.07
C GLU A 231 -7.56 -35.34 11.91
N ALA A 232 -8.19 -36.39 11.36
CA ALA A 232 -9.64 -36.48 11.32
C ALA A 232 -10.19 -36.64 12.74
N VAL A 233 -10.33 -35.53 13.47
CA VAL A 233 -11.11 -35.52 14.69
C VAL A 233 -12.56 -35.70 14.27
N VAL A 234 -13.11 -36.89 14.51
CA VAL A 234 -14.53 -37.18 14.35
C VAL A 234 -15.28 -36.20 15.25
N GLY A 235 -15.76 -35.10 14.65
CA GLY A 235 -16.58 -34.13 15.35
C GLY A 235 -17.83 -34.83 15.84
N LYS A 236 -17.96 -34.99 17.17
CA LYS A 236 -19.23 -35.41 17.75
C LYS A 236 -20.27 -34.35 17.41
N SER A 237 -21.28 -34.69 16.61
CA SER A 237 -22.34 -33.74 16.28
C SER A 237 -23.08 -33.36 17.57
N TYR A 238 -22.98 -32.10 18.00
CA TYR A 238 -23.72 -31.57 19.16
C TYR A 238 -25.19 -31.25 18.83
N THR A 239 -25.74 -31.80 17.75
CA THR A 239 -27.13 -31.59 17.30
C THR A 239 -28.20 -32.25 18.19
N LYS A 240 -27.83 -32.82 19.34
CA LYS A 240 -28.76 -33.26 20.38
C LYS A 240 -28.36 -32.73 21.76
N ARG A 241 -28.55 -31.43 22.02
CA ARG A 241 -28.86 -30.86 23.37
C ARG A 241 -29.04 -29.34 23.32
N LEU A 242 -30.05 -28.85 22.63
CA LEU A 242 -30.62 -27.51 22.85
C LEU A 242 -32.14 -27.56 22.66
N ARG A 243 -32.80 -28.39 23.47
CA ARG A 243 -34.24 -28.28 23.69
C ARG A 243 -34.48 -28.33 25.19
N TYR A 244 -34.92 -27.19 25.72
CA TYR A 244 -35.49 -26.92 27.04
C TYR A 244 -34.52 -26.83 28.23
N ALA A 245 -34.05 -25.60 28.45
CA ALA A 245 -33.91 -25.03 29.79
C ALA A 245 -34.18 -23.51 29.69
N LEU A 246 -35.42 -23.18 29.31
CA LEU A 246 -35.99 -21.84 29.46
C LEU A 246 -37.13 -21.93 30.48
N ALA A 247 -36.78 -21.51 31.71
CA ALA A 247 -37.61 -20.96 32.80
C ALA A 247 -38.67 -21.86 33.49
N PRO A 248 -39.04 -21.50 34.73
CA PRO A 248 -38.27 -21.11 35.92
C PRO A 248 -38.11 -22.26 36.93
#